data_AF-A0A4Q2XDH8-F1
#
_entry.id   AF-A0A4Q2XDH8-F1
#
_cell.length_a   1.000
_cell.length_b   1.000
_cell.length_c   1.000
_cell.angle_alpha   90.00
_cell.angle_beta   90.00
_cell.angle_gamma   90.00
#
_symmetry.space_group_name_H-M   'P 1'
#
loop_
_entity.id
_entity.type
_entity.pdbx_description
1 polymer ?
#
loop_
_entity_poly.entity_id
_entity_poly.type
_entity_poly.pdbx_seq_one_letter_code
_entity_poly.pdbx_strand_id
1 'polypeptide(L)'
;MHTLILAILNIESSYLDNLERPAATAPDTVQFWFAPDDKQWRIKTHAIDHDLHIHQVESGNDGEPFDPGTACDIISDSYDDVISDFLMLEFPDPTDTAATTEILRESQLTGTLVAAPEGCYFYNPDGGTYRTQSDPGA
;
A
#
# COMPACT_ATOMS: atom_id res chain seq x y z
N MET A 1 -1.48 13.93 -11.20
CA MET A 1 -0.36 13.45 -10.37
C MET A 1 -0.90 12.34 -9.51
N HIS A 2 -0.12 11.29 -9.28
CA HIS A 2 -0.53 10.18 -8.41
C HIS A 2 0.18 10.29 -7.06
N THR A 3 -0.49 9.88 -6.00
CA THR A 3 0.08 9.91 -4.65
C THR A 3 -0.05 8.53 -4.02
N LEU A 4 1.03 8.06 -3.42
CA LEU A 4 1.07 6.85 -2.60
C LEU A 4 1.32 7.24 -1.15
N ILE A 5 0.35 6.93 -0.28
CA ILE A 5 0.57 6.90 1.17
C ILE A 5 1.00 5.49 1.50
N LEU A 6 2.16 5.33 2.14
CA LEU A 6 2.78 4.05 2.41
C LEU A 6 3.16 3.98 3.88
N ALA A 7 2.56 3.01 4.59
CA ALA A 7 3.08 2.54 5.86
C ALA A 7 3.76 1.18 5.67
N ILE A 8 5.01 1.11 6.13
CA ILE A 8 5.77 -0.14 6.25
C ILE A 8 5.62 -0.60 7.68
N LEU A 9 5.17 -1.84 7.88
CA LEU A 9 4.93 -2.37 9.21
C LEU A 9 6.16 -3.15 9.72
N ASN A 10 6.34 -3.21 11.03
CA ASN A 10 7.38 -4.01 11.69
C ASN A 10 6.99 -5.50 11.86
N ILE A 11 5.90 -5.91 11.21
CA ILE A 11 5.34 -7.27 11.20
C ILE A 11 5.33 -7.84 9.78
N GLU A 12 5.25 -9.17 9.70
CA GLU A 12 4.92 -9.92 8.48
C GLU A 12 3.77 -10.87 8.81
N SER A 13 2.78 -10.98 7.93
CA SER A 13 1.59 -11.82 8.15
C SER A 13 1.18 -12.65 6.94
N SER A 14 0.35 -13.67 7.21
CA SER A 14 -0.39 -14.49 6.24
C SER A 14 -1.85 -14.47 6.65
N TYR A 15 -2.72 -14.02 5.74
CA TYR A 15 -4.16 -14.05 5.98
C TYR A 15 -4.68 -15.49 5.93
N LEU A 16 -4.18 -16.30 4.99
CA LEU A 16 -4.60 -17.68 4.77
C LEU A 16 -4.32 -18.59 5.98
N ASP A 17 -3.19 -18.37 6.65
CA ASP A 17 -2.76 -19.16 7.81
C ASP A 17 -3.14 -18.52 9.14
N ASN A 18 -3.77 -17.34 9.12
CA ASN A 18 -4.08 -16.53 10.31
C ASN A 18 -2.86 -16.37 11.22
N LEU A 19 -1.75 -15.93 10.63
CA LEU A 19 -0.45 -15.82 11.28
C LEU A 19 0.09 -14.41 11.16
N GLU A 20 0.57 -13.86 12.27
CA GLU A 20 1.27 -12.58 12.35
C GLU A 20 2.48 -12.74 13.27
N ARG A 21 3.60 -12.13 12.90
CA ARG A 21 4.84 -12.13 13.69
C ARG A 21 5.72 -10.92 13.33
N PRO A 22 6.75 -10.60 14.14
CA PRO A 22 7.72 -9.58 13.75
C PRO A 22 8.35 -9.88 12.39
N ALA A 23 8.50 -8.84 11.57
CA ALA A 23 9.07 -8.95 10.23
C ALA A 23 10.49 -9.52 10.30
N ALA A 24 10.74 -10.60 9.55
CA ALA A 24 12.04 -11.25 9.47
C ALA A 24 12.56 -11.30 8.04
N THR A 25 11.68 -11.48 7.07
CA THR A 25 12.03 -11.58 5.64
C THR A 25 11.59 -10.34 4.88
N ALA A 26 10.31 -9.98 5.00
CA ALA A 26 9.71 -8.86 4.30
C ALA A 26 8.60 -8.26 5.16
N PRO A 27 8.50 -6.94 5.29
CA PRO A 27 7.44 -6.31 6.06
C PRO A 27 6.11 -6.35 5.31
N ASP A 28 5.01 -6.42 6.06
CA ASP A 28 3.70 -6.06 5.54
C ASP A 28 3.64 -4.56 5.25
N THR A 29 2.71 -4.17 4.38
CA THR A 29 2.47 -2.77 4.05
C THR A 29 0.99 -2.47 4.04
N VAL A 30 0.65 -1.25 4.44
CA VAL A 30 -0.69 -0.67 4.27
C VAL A 30 -0.51 0.60 3.48
N GLN A 31 -1.26 0.72 2.39
CA GLN A 31 -1.03 1.75 1.39
C GLN A 31 -2.36 2.34 0.94
N PHE A 32 -2.32 3.62 0.57
CA PHE A 32 -3.39 4.26 -0.18
C PHE A 32 -2.83 4.83 -1.48
N TRP A 33 -3.41 4.41 -2.59
CA TRP A 33 -3.10 4.95 -3.91
C TRP A 33 -4.18 5.94 -4.32
N PHE A 34 -3.77 7.17 -4.65
CA PHE A 34 -4.63 8.23 -5.17
C PHE A 34 -4.31 8.47 -6.64
N ALA A 35 -5.29 8.24 -7.50
CA ALA A 35 -5.21 8.52 -8.93
C ALA A 35 -5.86 9.87 -9.26
N PRO A 36 -5.47 10.51 -10.38
CA PRO A 36 -5.98 11.83 -10.76
C PRO A 36 -7.45 11.84 -11.20
N ASP A 37 -8.10 10.69 -11.32
CA ASP A 37 -9.51 10.54 -11.75
C ASP A 37 -10.49 10.40 -10.58
N ASP A 38 -10.15 10.98 -9.41
CA ASP A 38 -10.91 10.88 -8.15
C ASP A 38 -11.16 9.43 -7.71
N LYS A 39 -10.25 8.54 -8.10
CA LYS A 39 -10.23 7.15 -7.62
C LYS A 39 -9.09 6.94 -6.66
N GLN A 40 -9.40 6.18 -5.63
CA GLN A 40 -8.47 5.82 -4.59
C GLN A 40 -8.66 4.36 -4.20
N TRP A 41 -7.56 3.73 -3.79
CA TRP A 41 -7.55 2.34 -3.36
C TRP A 41 -6.78 2.22 -2.06
N ARG A 42 -7.33 1.45 -1.13
CA ARG A 42 -6.61 0.92 0.02
C ARG A 42 -6.02 -0.42 -0.38
N ILE A 43 -4.74 -0.61 -0.08
CA ILE A 43 -3.97 -1.79 -0.47
C ILE A 43 -3.25 -2.31 0.76
N LYS A 44 -3.42 -3.59 1.07
CA LYS A 44 -2.67 -4.28 2.13
C LYS A 44 -1.92 -5.46 1.55
N THR A 45 -0.64 -5.57 1.88
CA THR A 45 0.19 -6.72 1.53
C THR A 45 0.38 -7.62 2.74
N HIS A 46 0.25 -8.92 2.55
CA HIS A 46 0.58 -9.95 3.51
C HIS A 46 1.85 -10.66 3.02
N ALA A 47 2.97 -10.41 3.70
CA ALA A 47 4.28 -10.76 3.18
C ALA A 47 4.60 -12.26 3.23
N ILE A 48 3.99 -13.03 4.16
CA ILE A 48 4.30 -14.46 4.33
C ILE A 48 3.81 -15.29 3.14
N ASP A 49 2.60 -15.00 2.65
CA ASP A 49 1.95 -15.73 1.56
C ASP A 49 1.94 -14.95 0.23
N HIS A 50 2.48 -13.72 0.22
CA HIS A 50 2.38 -12.77 -0.89
C HIS A 50 0.92 -12.52 -1.30
N ASP A 51 0.02 -12.47 -0.32
CA ASP A 51 -1.37 -12.11 -0.53
C ASP A 51 -1.57 -10.59 -0.58
N LEU A 52 -2.55 -10.16 -1.38
CA LEU A 52 -2.81 -8.76 -1.70
C LEU A 52 -4.29 -8.45 -1.59
N HIS A 53 -4.64 -7.56 -0.69
CA HIS A 53 -6.01 -7.06 -0.54
C HIS A 53 -6.09 -5.65 -1.11
N ILE A 54 -6.90 -5.49 -2.16
CA ILE A 54 -7.15 -4.21 -2.82
C ILE A 54 -8.63 -3.88 -2.68
N HIS A 55 -8.92 -2.72 -2.09
CA HIS A 55 -10.27 -2.21 -1.95
C HIS A 55 -10.33 -0.78 -2.49
N GLN A 56 -11.21 -0.53 -3.46
CA GLN A 56 -11.48 0.83 -3.91
C GLN A 56 -12.21 1.59 -2.79
N VAL A 57 -11.73 2.77 -2.44
CA VAL A 57 -12.34 3.61 -1.41
C VAL A 57 -13.32 4.55 -2.09
N GLU A 58 -14.60 4.39 -1.79
CA GLU A 58 -15.62 5.33 -2.24
C GLU A 58 -15.55 6.61 -1.39
N SER A 59 -15.78 7.77 -2.02
CA SER A 59 -15.95 9.03 -1.29
C SER A 59 -17.11 8.90 -0.30
N GLY A 60 -16.92 9.36 0.93
CA GLY A 60 -17.84 9.10 2.04
C GLY A 60 -19.27 9.60 1.80
N ASN A 61 -20.23 9.01 2.54
CA ASN A 61 -21.67 9.32 2.46
C ASN A 61 -22.02 10.79 2.76
N ASP A 62 -21.13 11.54 3.43
CA ASP A 62 -21.34 12.95 3.80
C ASP A 62 -20.83 13.95 2.75
N GLY A 63 -20.32 13.48 1.60
CA GLY A 63 -19.89 14.33 0.49
C GLY A 63 -18.52 15.00 0.69
N GLU A 64 -17.82 14.71 1.80
CA GLU A 64 -16.43 15.09 1.99
C GLU A 64 -15.53 14.20 1.08
N PRO A 65 -14.60 14.79 0.32
CA PRO A 65 -13.68 14.02 -0.50
C PRO A 65 -12.75 13.20 0.39
N PHE A 66 -12.53 11.93 0.03
CA PHE A 66 -11.49 11.13 0.67
C PHE A 66 -10.13 11.67 0.22
N ASP A 67 -9.39 12.29 1.13
CA ASP A 67 -8.12 12.96 0.82
C ASP A 67 -6.92 12.23 1.45
N PRO A 68 -5.68 12.57 1.03
CA PRO A 68 -4.47 11.98 1.59
C PRO A 68 -4.33 12.12 3.11
N GLY A 69 -4.82 13.21 3.72
CA GLY A 69 -4.80 13.40 5.16
C GLY A 69 -5.68 12.38 5.89
N THR A 70 -6.90 12.16 5.39
CA THR A 70 -7.79 11.11 5.90
C THR A 70 -7.16 9.72 5.81
N ALA A 71 -6.45 9.41 4.73
CA ALA A 71 -5.72 8.14 4.61
C ALA A 71 -4.60 8.00 5.65
N CYS A 72 -3.88 9.08 5.95
CA CYS A 72 -2.87 9.09 7.01
C CYS A 72 -3.50 8.81 8.38
N ASP A 73 -4.58 9.51 8.72
CA ASP A 73 -5.28 9.34 10.00
C ASP A 73 -5.77 7.89 10.17
N ILE A 74 -6.36 7.29 9.12
CA ILE A 74 -6.82 5.89 9.14
C ILE A 74 -5.68 4.92 9.42
N ILE A 75 -4.52 5.12 8.77
CA ILE A 75 -3.37 4.24 8.99
C ILE A 75 -2.84 4.40 10.41
N SER A 76 -2.62 5.64 10.85
CA SER A 76 -2.14 5.93 12.18
C SER A 76 -3.06 5.34 13.25
N ASP A 77 -4.38 5.59 13.18
CA ASP A 77 -5.34 5.05 14.15
C ASP A 77 -5.37 3.52 14.21
N SER A 78 -5.09 2.84 13.09
CA SER A 78 -5.20 1.39 12.99
C SER A 78 -3.89 0.63 13.24
N TYR A 79 -2.74 1.27 13.05
CA TYR A 79 -1.43 0.60 13.00
C TYR A 79 -0.31 1.34 13.75
N ASP A 80 -0.60 2.38 14.54
CA ASP A 80 0.39 3.19 15.28
C ASP A 80 1.46 2.36 16.01
N ASP A 81 1.08 1.22 16.58
CA ASP A 81 1.95 0.35 17.36
C ASP A 81 2.90 -0.52 16.52
N VAL A 82 2.59 -0.72 15.24
CA VAL A 82 3.34 -1.59 14.33
C VAL A 82 3.93 -0.87 13.13
N ILE A 83 3.74 0.45 12.97
CA ILE A 83 4.39 1.23 11.92
C ILE A 83 5.90 1.32 12.17
N SER A 84 6.69 0.90 11.17
CA SER A 84 8.14 1.09 11.14
C SER A 84 8.55 2.34 10.37
N ASP A 85 7.86 2.64 9.28
CA ASP A 85 8.11 3.81 8.45
C ASP A 85 6.80 4.28 7.80
N PHE A 86 6.70 5.59 7.54
CA PHE A 86 5.51 6.21 7.00
C PHE A 86 5.90 7.29 5.98
N LEU A 87 5.50 7.10 4.73
CA LEU A 87 5.89 7.93 3.60
C LEU A 87 4.69 8.38 2.78
N MET A 88 4.80 9.58 2.22
CA MET A 88 3.92 10.10 1.18
C MET A 88 4.78 10.36 -0.05
N LEU A 89 4.52 9.63 -1.12
CA LEU A 89 5.29 9.67 -2.37
C LEU A 89 4.41 10.17 -3.50
N GLU A 90 5.00 10.99 -4.38
CA GLU A 90 4.31 11.54 -5.54
C GLU A 90 4.92 10.98 -6.82
N PHE A 91 4.06 10.41 -7.67
CA PHE A 91 4.44 9.83 -8.95
C PHE A 91 3.78 10.61 -10.09
N PRO A 92 4.55 11.43 -10.84
CA PRO A 92 4.04 12.12 -12.02
C PRO A 92 3.50 11.15 -13.07
N ASP A 93 4.26 10.09 -13.34
CA ASP A 93 3.89 8.99 -14.23
C ASP A 93 4.33 7.65 -13.61
N PRO A 94 3.39 6.82 -13.11
CA PRO A 94 3.71 5.53 -12.52
C PRO A 94 4.10 4.45 -13.56
N THR A 95 4.01 4.76 -14.86
CA THR A 95 4.46 3.86 -15.93
C THR A 95 5.94 4.06 -16.29
N ASP A 96 6.53 5.19 -15.93
CA ASP A 96 7.95 5.46 -16.11
C ASP A 96 8.77 4.76 -15.01
N THR A 97 9.20 3.54 -15.31
CA THR A 97 9.92 2.69 -14.35
C THR A 97 11.24 3.29 -13.87
N ALA A 98 11.90 4.12 -14.68
CA ALA A 98 13.14 4.77 -14.28
C ALA A 98 12.86 5.86 -13.24
N ALA A 99 11.86 6.71 -13.50
CA ALA A 99 11.44 7.76 -12.58
C ALA A 99 10.88 7.18 -11.27
N THR A 100 10.03 6.14 -11.34
CA THR A 100 9.49 5.50 -10.12
C THR A 100 10.60 4.87 -9.28
N THR A 101 11.59 4.23 -9.91
CA THR A 101 12.74 3.63 -9.21
C THR A 101 13.59 4.70 -8.52
N GLU A 102 13.78 5.85 -9.16
CA GLU A 102 14.51 6.97 -8.57
C GLU A 102 13.80 7.53 -7.34
N ILE A 103 12.48 7.77 -7.42
CA ILE A 103 11.65 8.23 -6.30
C ILE A 103 11.77 7.27 -5.11
N LEU A 104 11.58 5.96 -5.34
CA LEU A 104 11.70 4.95 -4.29
C LEU A 104 13.10 4.95 -3.65
N ARG A 105 14.16 5.03 -4.47
CA ARG A 105 15.54 5.07 -3.98
C ARG A 105 15.84 6.31 -3.15
N GLU A 106 15.36 7.47 -3.57
CA GLU A 106 15.52 8.74 -2.82
C GLU A 106 14.81 8.69 -1.47
N SER A 107 13.70 7.97 -1.39
CA SER A 107 12.97 7.66 -0.15
C SER A 107 13.52 6.46 0.62
N GLN A 108 14.72 5.96 0.27
CA GLN A 108 15.40 4.83 0.92
C GLN A 108 14.64 3.49 0.86
N LEU A 109 13.71 3.36 -0.08
CA LEU A 109 12.95 2.13 -0.32
C LEU A 109 13.71 1.23 -1.29
N THR A 110 13.77 -0.06 -0.98
CA THR A 110 14.49 -1.07 -1.78
C THR A 110 13.59 -1.90 -2.69
N GLY A 111 12.29 -1.62 -2.65
CA GLY A 111 11.26 -2.39 -3.36
C GLY A 111 10.95 -1.81 -4.74
N THR A 112 9.81 -2.20 -5.30
CA THR A 112 9.37 -1.74 -6.62
C THR A 112 7.92 -1.26 -6.59
N LEU A 113 7.57 -0.36 -7.52
CA LEU A 113 6.18 0.01 -7.76
C LEU A 113 5.59 -0.96 -8.79
N VAL A 114 4.48 -1.61 -8.46
CA VAL A 114 3.85 -2.67 -9.26
C VAL A 114 2.44 -2.26 -9.63
N ALA A 115 2.08 -2.42 -10.91
CA ALA A 115 0.71 -2.20 -11.38
C ALA A 115 -0.21 -3.36 -10.98
N ALA A 116 -1.40 -3.04 -10.50
CA ALA A 116 -2.46 -4.00 -10.20
C ALA A 116 -3.59 -3.92 -11.24
N PRO A 117 -4.29 -5.04 -11.54
CA PRO A 117 -5.35 -5.08 -12.57
C PRO A 117 -6.53 -4.13 -12.30
N GLU A 118 -6.72 -3.69 -11.06
CA GLU A 118 -7.75 -2.75 -10.61
C GLU A 118 -7.51 -1.31 -11.08
N GLY A 119 -6.36 -1.04 -11.72
CA GLY A 119 -5.99 0.28 -12.21
C GLY A 119 -5.21 1.13 -11.21
N CYS A 120 -4.74 0.53 -10.11
CA CYS A 120 -3.87 1.15 -9.13
C CYS A 120 -2.44 0.63 -9.20
N TYR A 121 -1.55 1.27 -8.43
CA TYR A 121 -0.18 0.83 -8.22
C TYR A 121 0.07 0.63 -6.73
N PHE A 122 0.93 -0.31 -6.38
CA PHE A 122 1.33 -0.58 -5.01
C PHE A 122 2.84 -0.78 -4.90
N TYR A 123 3.39 -0.43 -3.76
CA TYR A 123 4.77 -0.73 -3.40
C TYR A 123 4.90 -2.19 -2.98
N ASN A 124 5.82 -2.90 -3.61
CA ASN A 124 6.21 -4.26 -3.31
C ASN A 124 7.57 -4.26 -2.61
N PRO A 125 7.65 -4.61 -1.31
CA PRO A 125 8.87 -4.43 -0.52
C PRO A 125 9.99 -5.42 -0.86
N ASP A 126 9.67 -6.64 -1.31
CA ASP A 126 10.63 -7.74 -1.46
C ASP A 126 10.77 -8.25 -2.91
N GLY A 127 10.01 -7.68 -3.85
CA GLY A 127 9.99 -8.13 -5.24
C GLY A 127 9.28 -9.48 -5.45
N GLY A 128 8.55 -9.97 -4.45
CA GLY A 128 7.71 -11.16 -4.53
C GLY A 128 6.58 -11.01 -5.55
N THR A 129 5.93 -12.11 -5.92
CA THR A 129 4.76 -12.06 -6.83
C THR A 129 3.48 -11.99 -6.01
N TYR A 130 3.09 -10.78 -5.64
CA TYR A 130 1.84 -10.52 -4.92
C TYR A 130 0.63 -10.67 -5.83
N ARG A 131 -0.42 -11.29 -5.31
CA ARG A 131 -1.73 -11.42 -5.96
C ARG A 131 -2.79 -11.63 -4.90
N THR A 132 -4.04 -11.34 -5.23
CA THR A 132 -5.17 -11.67 -4.36
C THR A 132 -5.35 -13.19 -4.31
N GLN A 133 -5.17 -13.75 -3.13
CA GLN A 133 -5.27 -15.17 -2.80
C GLN A 133 -6.37 -15.41 -1.76
N SER A 134 -6.69 -14.40 -0.95
CA SER A 134 -7.84 -14.39 -0.07
C SER A 134 -8.67 -13.13 -0.25
N ASP A 135 -9.94 -13.21 0.17
CA ASP A 135 -10.87 -12.09 0.22
C ASP A 135 -11.39 -12.00 1.66
N PRO A 136 -11.16 -10.90 2.39
CA PRO A 136 -11.58 -10.79 3.77
C PRO A 136 -13.11 -10.69 3.96
N GLY A 137 -13.89 -10.77 2.87
CA GLY A 137 -15.31 -10.48 2.88
C GLY A 137 -15.54 -8.97 2.94
N ALA A 138 -16.30 -8.44 1.97
CA ALA A 138 -16.85 -7.09 2.00
C ALA A 138 -17.74 -6.86 3.23
#